data_AF-A0A9E6ACQ1-F1
#
_entry.id   AF-A0A9E6ACQ1-F1
#
_cell.length_a   1.000
_cell.length_b   1.000
_cell.length_c   1.000
_cell.angle_alpha   90.00
_cell.angle_beta   90.00
_cell.angle_gamma   90.00
#
_symmetry.space_group_name_H-M   'P 1'
#
loop_
_entity.id
_entity.type
_entity.pdbx_description
1 polymer ?
#
loop_
_entity_poly.entity_id
_entity_poly.type
_entity_poly.pdbx_seq_one_letter_code
_entity_poly.pdbx_strand_id
1 'polypeptide(L)'
;MSVGANLGNKEELSALKLTLHGRLVGYLAGFNNGRNVLSFADEFQLDSHRPTFSLITHPHFPHCEKIMSQPWARNQRLHPVLSNLLPEGALRELIAQGLKAHVDNEFHILSYLGEDLPGALIASVMEPDEIPMSVLTTHGQAQPVKFEKFNQANPFSLAGVQMKFSMKEKDGRYNLSNSGDLGDWIIKTPSTKNKLNRTAIKLNQLNRTAINLSVQKTNKE
;
A
#
# COMPACT_ATOMS: atom_id res chain seq x y z
N MET A 1 -27.89 -38.51 -21.68
CA MET A 1 -27.01 -38.00 -20.60
C MET A 1 -26.01 -37.06 -21.24
N SER A 2 -26.22 -35.74 -21.10
CA SER A 2 -25.21 -34.76 -21.46
C SER A 2 -24.93 -33.97 -20.19
N VAL A 3 -23.72 -34.16 -19.67
CA VAL A 3 -23.24 -33.57 -18.41
C VAL A 3 -23.17 -32.06 -18.61
N GLY A 4 -24.02 -31.33 -17.92
CA GLY A 4 -23.91 -29.88 -17.83
C GLY A 4 -22.57 -29.53 -17.19
N ALA A 5 -21.70 -28.90 -17.97
CA ALA A 5 -20.49 -28.29 -17.45
C ALA A 5 -20.91 -27.22 -16.44
N ASN A 6 -20.73 -27.52 -15.15
CA ASN A 6 -20.85 -26.56 -14.09
C ASN A 6 -19.70 -25.56 -14.29
N LEU A 7 -19.98 -24.41 -14.92
CA LEU A 7 -19.05 -23.28 -14.93
C LEU A 7 -18.97 -22.75 -13.50
N GLY A 8 -18.18 -23.44 -12.68
CA GLY A 8 -17.74 -22.93 -11.39
C GLY A 8 -17.15 -21.55 -11.62
N ASN A 9 -17.65 -20.56 -10.90
CA ASN A 9 -17.22 -19.18 -10.98
C ASN A 9 -15.69 -19.14 -10.96
N LYS A 10 -15.03 -18.72 -12.06
CA LYS A 10 -13.57 -18.65 -12.10
C LYS A 10 -13.15 -17.63 -11.04
N GLU A 11 -12.28 -18.03 -10.13
CA GLU A 11 -11.70 -17.09 -9.17
C GLU A 11 -10.95 -16.02 -9.96
N GLU A 12 -11.19 -14.76 -9.67
CA GLU A 12 -10.43 -13.65 -10.25
C GLU A 12 -9.37 -13.22 -9.25
N LEU A 13 -8.19 -12.87 -9.74
CA LEU A 13 -7.10 -12.37 -8.92
C LEU A 13 -6.52 -11.09 -9.51
N SER A 14 -6.20 -10.14 -8.63
CA SER A 14 -5.34 -9.01 -8.94
C SER A 14 -4.06 -9.12 -8.13
N ALA A 15 -2.96 -8.57 -8.66
CA ALA A 15 -1.66 -8.63 -7.99
C ALA A 15 -1.06 -7.24 -7.78
N LEU A 16 -0.32 -7.11 -6.69
CA LEU A 16 0.54 -5.98 -6.39
C LEU A 16 2.00 -6.45 -6.39
N LYS A 17 2.87 -5.69 -7.06
CA LYS A 17 4.33 -5.80 -6.94
C LYS A 17 4.78 -5.02 -5.71
N LEU A 18 5.48 -5.68 -4.80
CA LEU A 18 6.01 -5.07 -3.59
C LEU A 18 7.50 -4.78 -3.76
N THR A 19 7.89 -3.50 -3.65
CA THR A 19 9.29 -3.09 -3.69
C THR A 19 9.68 -2.33 -2.43
N LEU A 20 10.90 -2.54 -1.94
CA LEU A 20 11.44 -1.87 -0.77
C LEU A 20 12.78 -1.23 -1.15
N HIS A 21 12.89 0.10 -1.00
CA HIS A 21 14.05 0.86 -1.51
C HIS A 21 14.35 0.59 -2.99
N GLY A 22 13.29 0.43 -3.80
CA GLY A 22 13.41 0.12 -5.24
C GLY A 22 13.80 -1.33 -5.56
N ARG A 23 14.00 -2.19 -4.55
CA ARG A 23 14.32 -3.61 -4.74
C ARG A 23 13.05 -4.45 -4.61
N LEU A 24 12.84 -5.41 -5.50
CA LEU A 24 11.69 -6.32 -5.42
C LEU A 24 11.77 -7.15 -4.14
N VAL A 25 10.66 -7.19 -3.40
CA VAL A 25 10.48 -8.08 -2.25
C VAL A 25 9.66 -9.30 -2.65
N GLY A 26 8.61 -9.08 -3.44
CA GLY A 26 7.67 -10.12 -3.82
C GLY A 26 6.37 -9.57 -4.36
N TYR A 27 5.33 -10.40 -4.25
CA TYR A 27 4.02 -10.17 -4.84
C TYR A 27 2.93 -10.42 -3.81
N LEU A 28 1.88 -9.61 -3.86
CA LEU A 28 0.66 -9.82 -3.09
C LEU A 28 -0.50 -10.04 -4.05
N ALA A 29 -1.08 -11.23 -4.05
CA ALA A 29 -2.29 -11.55 -4.80
C ALA A 29 -3.53 -11.36 -3.92
N GLY A 30 -4.53 -10.66 -4.43
CA GLY A 30 -5.85 -10.50 -3.83
C GLY A 30 -6.91 -11.13 -4.70
N PHE A 31 -7.73 -12.01 -4.12
CA PHE A 31 -8.78 -12.75 -4.82
C PHE A 31 -10.14 -12.12 -4.55
N ASN A 32 -11.07 -12.25 -5.52
CA ASN A 32 -12.43 -11.73 -5.38
C ASN A 32 -13.23 -12.38 -4.21
N ASN A 33 -12.83 -13.57 -3.76
CA ASN A 33 -13.37 -14.24 -2.57
C ASN A 33 -12.81 -13.72 -1.23
N GLY A 34 -11.92 -12.72 -1.27
CA GLY A 34 -11.28 -12.12 -0.11
C GLY A 34 -10.02 -12.85 0.37
N ARG A 35 -9.58 -13.94 -0.27
CA ARG A 35 -8.27 -14.55 0.00
C ARG A 35 -7.17 -13.58 -0.44
N ASN A 36 -6.12 -13.47 0.36
CA ASN A 36 -4.92 -12.69 0.09
C ASN A 36 -3.71 -13.58 0.26
N VAL A 37 -2.75 -13.52 -0.67
CA VAL A 37 -1.55 -14.35 -0.62
C VAL A 37 -0.30 -13.54 -0.88
N LEU A 38 0.60 -13.51 0.10
CA LEU A 38 1.93 -12.90 -0.02
C LEU A 38 2.95 -13.97 -0.42
N SER A 39 3.70 -13.70 -1.48
CA SER A 39 4.77 -14.57 -1.99
C SER A 39 6.06 -13.77 -2.16
N PHE A 40 7.18 -14.26 -1.63
CA PHE A 40 8.47 -13.61 -1.77
C PHE A 40 9.12 -13.95 -3.11
N ALA A 41 9.77 -12.97 -3.76
CA ALA A 41 10.50 -13.21 -5.00
C ALA A 41 11.78 -14.00 -4.72
N ASP A 42 12.15 -14.93 -5.60
CA ASP A 42 13.37 -15.74 -5.43
C ASP A 42 14.62 -14.86 -5.30
N GLU A 43 14.71 -13.79 -6.09
CA GLU A 43 15.82 -12.82 -6.00
C GLU A 43 15.91 -12.11 -4.64
N PHE A 44 14.78 -11.95 -3.94
CA PHE A 44 14.77 -11.42 -2.58
C PHE A 44 15.18 -12.50 -1.58
N GLN A 45 14.68 -13.73 -1.74
CA GLN A 45 14.98 -14.84 -0.82
C GLN A 45 16.47 -15.23 -0.85
N LEU A 46 17.06 -15.25 -2.04
CA LEU A 46 18.44 -15.70 -2.28
C LEU A 46 19.48 -14.61 -2.01
N ASP A 47 19.09 -13.35 -1.87
CA ASP A 47 20.02 -12.25 -1.58
C ASP A 47 20.35 -12.17 -0.09
N SER A 48 21.63 -12.34 0.25
CA SER A 48 22.17 -12.16 1.59
C SER A 48 22.25 -10.69 2.03
N HIS A 49 22.28 -9.76 1.07
CA HIS A 49 22.33 -8.31 1.28
C HIS A 49 20.96 -7.63 1.10
N ARG A 50 19.88 -8.40 1.14
CA ARG A 50 18.53 -7.88 0.97
C ARG A 50 18.16 -6.85 2.04
N PRO A 51 17.35 -5.82 1.70
CA PRO A 51 16.84 -4.91 2.71
C PRO A 51 15.92 -5.65 3.70
N THR A 52 15.83 -5.13 4.92
CA THR A 52 14.99 -5.75 5.96
C THR A 52 13.51 -5.42 5.70
N PHE A 53 12.78 -6.35 5.10
CA PHE A 53 11.32 -6.22 4.95
C PHE A 53 10.59 -6.35 6.30
N SER A 54 11.02 -7.32 7.11
CA SER A 54 10.57 -7.55 8.48
C SER A 54 11.66 -8.28 9.26
N LEU A 55 11.65 -8.17 10.59
CA LEU A 55 12.63 -8.82 11.46
C LEU A 55 12.67 -10.35 11.25
N ILE A 56 11.52 -10.98 11.00
CA ILE A 56 11.43 -12.43 10.75
C ILE A 56 11.95 -12.87 9.37
N THR A 57 12.14 -11.92 8.47
CA THR A 57 12.68 -12.13 7.11
C THR A 57 14.15 -11.70 6.99
N HIS A 58 14.71 -11.13 8.06
CA HIS A 58 16.10 -10.69 8.09
C HIS A 58 17.05 -11.88 7.89
N PRO A 59 18.16 -11.75 7.14
CA PRO A 59 19.09 -12.86 6.88
C PRO A 59 19.63 -13.56 8.13
N HIS A 60 19.75 -12.84 9.26
CA HIS A 60 20.22 -13.40 10.53
C HIS A 60 19.10 -13.98 11.40
N PHE A 61 17.84 -13.94 10.95
CA PHE A 61 16.74 -14.51 11.70
C PHE A 61 16.69 -16.03 11.51
N PRO A 62 16.56 -16.83 12.58
CA PRO A 62 16.51 -18.28 12.48
C PRO A 62 15.42 -18.76 11.50
N HIS A 63 15.79 -19.65 10.59
CA HIS A 63 14.88 -20.25 9.60
C HIS A 63 14.17 -19.25 8.67
N CYS A 64 14.71 -18.04 8.45
CA CYS A 64 14.10 -17.03 7.58
C CYS A 64 13.82 -17.54 6.15
N GLU A 65 14.70 -18.37 5.59
CA GLU A 65 14.50 -19.00 4.28
C GLU A 65 13.24 -19.84 4.23
N LYS A 66 12.99 -20.65 5.28
CA LYS A 66 11.77 -21.47 5.38
C LYS A 66 10.51 -20.61 5.57
N ILE A 67 10.63 -19.47 6.25
CA ILE A 67 9.52 -18.53 6.43
C ILE A 67 9.13 -17.90 5.09
N MET A 68 10.11 -17.59 4.24
CA MET A 68 9.86 -16.94 2.95
C MET A 68 9.55 -17.92 1.82
N SER A 69 9.94 -19.20 1.94
CA SER A 69 9.75 -20.20 0.89
C SER A 69 8.31 -20.64 0.69
N GLN A 70 7.43 -20.38 1.65
CA GLN A 70 6.00 -20.69 1.55
C GLN A 70 5.17 -19.41 1.39
N PRO A 71 4.21 -19.39 0.44
CA PRO A 71 3.26 -18.29 0.37
C PRO A 71 2.42 -18.17 1.64
N TRP A 72 2.18 -16.94 2.07
CA TRP A 72 1.32 -16.66 3.22
C TRP A 72 -0.09 -16.27 2.79
N ALA A 73 -1.01 -17.23 2.94
CA ALA A 73 -2.43 -17.04 2.65
C ALA A 73 -3.21 -16.61 3.90
N ARG A 74 -4.09 -15.61 3.74
CA ARG A 74 -5.06 -15.16 4.74
C ARG A 74 -6.38 -14.79 4.09
N ASN A 75 -7.47 -14.85 4.84
CA ASN A 75 -8.78 -14.39 4.38
C ASN A 75 -9.06 -12.99 4.94
N GLN A 76 -9.52 -12.09 4.07
CA GLN A 76 -9.86 -10.67 4.27
C GLN A 76 -8.67 -9.78 4.67
N ARG A 77 -7.83 -10.25 5.60
CA ARG A 77 -6.63 -9.55 6.07
C ARG A 77 -5.39 -9.93 5.26
N LEU A 78 -4.38 -9.07 5.34
CA LEU A 78 -3.06 -9.28 4.77
C LEU A 78 -2.13 -9.97 5.77
N HIS A 79 -0.92 -10.24 5.28
CA HIS A 79 0.20 -10.56 6.15
C HIS A 79 0.42 -9.43 7.18
N PRO A 80 0.66 -9.72 8.48
CA PRO A 80 0.78 -8.69 9.52
C PRO A 80 1.70 -7.51 9.20
N VAL A 81 2.81 -7.74 8.49
CA VAL A 81 3.73 -6.66 8.08
C VAL A 81 3.02 -5.63 7.19
N LEU A 82 2.14 -6.08 6.30
CA LEU A 82 1.37 -5.21 5.41
C LEU A 82 0.13 -4.64 6.09
N SER A 83 -0.58 -5.44 6.90
CA SER A 83 -1.74 -4.96 7.66
C SER A 83 -1.38 -3.79 8.59
N ASN A 84 -0.18 -3.82 9.17
CA ASN A 84 0.32 -2.76 10.06
C ASN A 84 0.69 -1.45 9.34
N LEU A 85 0.71 -1.45 8.00
CA LEU A 85 0.91 -0.24 7.20
C LEU A 85 -0.40 0.48 6.90
N LEU A 86 -1.53 -0.20 7.12
CA LEU A 86 -2.85 0.33 6.80
C LEU A 86 -3.35 1.25 7.91
N PRO A 87 -4.13 2.28 7.56
CA PRO A 87 -4.77 3.15 8.53
C PRO A 87 -5.80 2.41 9.37
N GLU A 88 -6.07 2.97 10.54
CA GLU A 88 -7.06 2.47 11.49
C GLU A 88 -8.21 3.47 11.72
N GLY A 89 -9.34 2.96 12.22
CA GLY A 89 -10.49 3.76 12.64
C GLY A 89 -11.10 4.59 11.51
N ALA A 90 -11.45 5.85 11.81
CA ALA A 90 -12.18 6.71 10.88
C ALA A 90 -11.48 6.94 9.52
N LEU A 91 -10.13 6.93 9.47
CA LEU A 91 -9.42 7.05 8.19
C LEU A 91 -9.64 5.82 7.32
N ARG A 92 -9.61 4.64 7.93
CA ARG A 92 -9.87 3.38 7.26
C ARG A 92 -11.30 3.34 6.70
N GLU A 93 -12.26 3.75 7.50
CA GLU A 93 -13.67 3.86 7.11
C GLU A 93 -13.86 4.83 5.94
N LEU A 94 -13.22 6.00 5.98
CA LEU A 94 -13.28 6.99 4.91
C LEU A 94 -12.72 6.45 3.59
N ILE A 95 -11.56 5.79 3.62
CA ILE A 95 -10.95 5.18 2.43
C ILE A 95 -11.85 4.07 1.90
N ALA A 96 -12.30 3.16 2.76
CA ALA A 96 -13.17 2.05 2.36
C ALA A 96 -14.47 2.55 1.70
N GLN A 97 -15.07 3.60 2.24
CA GLN A 97 -16.24 4.25 1.65
C GLN A 97 -15.94 4.85 0.27
N GLY A 98 -14.82 5.56 0.11
CA GLY A 98 -14.38 6.11 -1.17
C GLY A 98 -14.14 5.03 -2.23
N LEU A 99 -13.61 3.88 -1.82
CA LEU A 99 -13.38 2.70 -2.66
C LEU A 99 -14.65 1.85 -2.91
N LYS A 100 -15.77 2.18 -2.27
CA LYS A 100 -16.98 1.34 -2.24
C LYS A 100 -16.67 -0.12 -1.86
N ALA A 101 -15.70 -0.30 -0.96
CA ALA A 101 -15.23 -1.59 -0.49
C ALA A 101 -15.60 -1.81 0.99
N HIS A 102 -15.62 -3.07 1.42
CA HIS A 102 -15.77 -3.37 2.84
C HIS A 102 -14.55 -2.87 3.62
N VAL A 103 -14.76 -2.36 4.84
CA VAL A 103 -13.68 -1.82 5.70
C VAL A 103 -12.61 -2.86 6.01
N ASP A 104 -12.95 -4.15 6.02
CA ASP A 104 -12.00 -5.25 6.27
C ASP A 104 -11.29 -5.75 5.00
N ASN A 105 -11.62 -5.24 3.82
CA ASN A 105 -10.90 -5.59 2.59
C ASN A 105 -9.55 -4.85 2.53
N GLU A 106 -8.56 -5.39 3.23
CA GLU A 106 -7.24 -4.80 3.35
C GLU A 106 -6.49 -4.74 2.01
N PHE A 107 -6.76 -5.65 1.07
CA PHE A 107 -6.17 -5.62 -0.25
C PHE A 107 -6.57 -4.36 -1.03
N HIS A 108 -7.86 -4.04 -1.10
CA HIS A 108 -8.31 -2.81 -1.78
C HIS A 108 -7.72 -1.55 -1.17
N ILE A 109 -7.65 -1.49 0.16
CA ILE A 109 -7.06 -0.34 0.88
C ILE A 109 -5.57 -0.23 0.56
N LEU A 110 -4.82 -1.35 0.58
CA LEU A 110 -3.40 -1.34 0.23
C LEU A 110 -3.17 -0.96 -1.23
N SER A 111 -3.96 -1.51 -2.17
CA SER A 111 -3.89 -1.18 -3.60
C SER A 111 -4.12 0.29 -3.87
N TYR A 112 -5.01 0.93 -3.10
CA TYR A 112 -5.26 2.37 -3.17
C TYR A 112 -4.09 3.19 -2.62
N LEU A 113 -3.60 2.85 -1.42
CA LEU A 113 -2.50 3.57 -0.77
C LEU A 113 -1.19 3.43 -1.56
N GLY A 114 -0.86 2.21 -1.98
CA GLY A 114 0.21 1.89 -2.91
C GLY A 114 1.57 2.50 -2.59
N GLU A 115 1.83 3.67 -3.17
CA GLU A 115 3.07 4.43 -3.08
C GLU A 115 3.15 5.32 -1.83
N ASP A 116 2.03 5.56 -1.15
CA ASP A 116 1.93 6.42 0.06
C ASP A 116 2.01 5.63 1.37
N LEU A 117 2.66 4.46 1.35
CA LEU A 117 2.80 3.60 2.53
C LEU A 117 3.93 4.10 3.47
N PRO A 118 3.80 3.90 4.79
CA PRO A 118 4.90 4.14 5.72
C PRO A 118 6.15 3.33 5.37
N GLY A 119 7.31 3.97 5.50
CA GLY A 119 8.60 3.36 5.18
C GLY A 119 8.98 3.59 3.72
N ALA A 120 9.79 2.69 3.17
CA ALA A 120 10.21 2.73 1.76
C ALA A 120 9.54 1.62 0.93
N LEU A 121 8.44 1.05 1.45
CA LEU A 121 7.68 0.02 0.77
C LEU A 121 6.72 0.68 -0.23
N ILE A 122 6.74 0.21 -1.47
CA ILE A 122 5.82 0.61 -2.52
C ILE A 122 5.06 -0.63 -2.98
N ALA A 123 3.73 -0.52 -3.05
CA ALA A 123 2.86 -1.52 -3.63
C ALA A 123 2.26 -1.02 -4.95
N SER A 124 2.76 -1.53 -6.06
CA SER A 124 2.34 -1.13 -7.41
C SER A 124 1.36 -2.15 -7.98
N VAL A 125 0.23 -1.69 -8.53
CA VAL A 125 -0.72 -2.55 -9.25
C VAL A 125 -0.03 -3.13 -10.49
N MET A 126 -0.22 -4.43 -10.72
CA MET A 126 0.32 -5.12 -11.89
C MET A 126 -0.73 -5.22 -12.99
N GLU A 127 -0.29 -5.12 -14.25
CA GLU A 127 -1.12 -5.51 -15.38
C GLU A 127 -1.27 -7.05 -15.40
N PRO A 128 -2.42 -7.59 -15.85
CA PRO A 128 -2.69 -9.04 -15.84
C PRO A 128 -1.63 -9.90 -16.53
N ASP A 129 -1.01 -9.38 -17.59
CA ASP A 129 0.02 -10.03 -18.39
C ASP A 129 1.42 -9.95 -17.78
N GLU A 130 1.64 -9.04 -16.82
CA GLU A 130 2.90 -8.91 -16.08
C GLU A 130 2.97 -9.80 -14.82
N ILE A 131 1.84 -10.40 -14.42
CA ILE A 131 1.77 -11.24 -13.21
C ILE A 131 2.61 -12.51 -13.44
N PRO A 132 3.62 -12.79 -12.59
CA PRO A 132 4.47 -13.96 -12.76
C PRO A 132 3.67 -15.26 -12.70
N MET A 133 4.05 -16.22 -13.55
CA MET A 133 3.42 -17.54 -13.58
C MET A 133 3.48 -18.24 -12.21
N SER A 134 4.51 -18.01 -11.41
CA SER A 134 4.61 -18.55 -10.04
C SER A 134 3.50 -18.06 -9.12
N VAL A 135 2.99 -16.83 -9.31
CA VAL A 135 1.83 -16.31 -8.57
C VAL A 135 0.53 -16.94 -9.09
N LEU A 136 0.42 -17.15 -10.41
CA LEU A 136 -0.79 -17.74 -11.01
C LEU A 136 -0.93 -19.23 -10.66
N THR A 137 0.13 -20.01 -10.77
CA THR A 137 0.08 -21.48 -10.59
C THR A 137 -0.03 -21.92 -9.15
N THR A 138 0.54 -21.15 -8.21
CA THR A 138 0.55 -21.50 -6.79
C THR A 138 -0.84 -21.37 -6.14
N HIS A 139 -1.81 -20.73 -6.79
CA HIS A 139 -3.07 -20.34 -6.16
C HIS A 139 -4.33 -20.84 -6.88
N GLY A 140 -4.19 -21.82 -7.77
CA GLY A 140 -5.30 -22.37 -8.58
C GLY A 140 -5.47 -21.66 -9.92
N GLN A 141 -6.31 -22.20 -10.81
CA GLN A 141 -6.59 -21.62 -12.13
C GLN A 141 -7.46 -20.35 -12.02
N ALA A 142 -6.96 -19.34 -11.32
CA ALA A 142 -7.62 -18.06 -11.18
C ALA A 142 -7.28 -17.16 -12.37
N GLN A 143 -8.26 -16.39 -12.82
CA GLN A 143 -8.15 -15.48 -13.94
C GLN A 143 -7.50 -14.17 -13.47
N PRO A 144 -6.36 -13.75 -14.03
CA PRO A 144 -5.76 -12.47 -13.71
C PRO A 144 -6.65 -11.34 -14.26
N VAL A 145 -6.96 -10.39 -13.40
CA VAL A 145 -7.74 -9.19 -13.72
C VAL A 145 -7.03 -7.94 -13.20
N LYS A 146 -7.16 -6.85 -13.96
CA LYS A 146 -6.55 -5.57 -13.61
C LYS A 146 -7.30 -4.97 -12.42
N PHE A 147 -6.55 -4.51 -11.41
CA PHE A 147 -7.15 -3.72 -10.34
C PHE A 147 -7.38 -2.29 -10.82
N GLU A 148 -8.64 -1.86 -10.90
CA GLU A 148 -8.96 -0.47 -11.21
C GLU A 148 -8.77 0.40 -9.96
N LYS A 149 -7.74 1.26 -9.97
CA LYS A 149 -7.59 2.29 -8.94
C LYS A 149 -8.73 3.30 -9.08
N PHE A 150 -9.54 3.44 -8.03
CA PHE A 150 -10.52 4.50 -7.96
C PHE A 150 -9.81 5.87 -7.89
N ASN A 151 -9.84 6.60 -9.00
CA ASN A 151 -9.33 7.97 -9.11
C ASN A 151 -10.34 8.96 -8.50
N GLN A 152 -10.55 8.93 -7.19
CA GLN A 152 -11.07 10.12 -6.52
C GLN A 152 -9.90 11.01 -6.14
N ALA A 153 -9.83 12.18 -6.78
CA ALA A 153 -8.87 13.22 -6.45
C ALA A 153 -9.16 13.71 -5.02
N ASN A 154 -8.45 13.14 -4.06
CA ASN A 154 -8.68 13.38 -2.65
C ASN A 154 -7.73 14.49 -2.18
N PRO A 155 -8.20 15.56 -1.52
CA PRO A 155 -7.35 16.67 -1.06
C PRO A 155 -6.52 16.32 0.19
N PHE A 156 -6.33 15.03 0.48
CA PHE A 156 -5.65 14.54 1.67
C PHE A 156 -4.32 13.92 1.27
N SER A 157 -3.24 14.30 1.98
CA SER A 157 -2.00 13.56 1.89
C SER A 157 -2.09 12.36 2.83
N LEU A 158 -2.12 11.16 2.24
CA LEU A 158 -2.24 9.89 2.96
C LEU A 158 -0.90 9.32 3.42
N ALA A 159 0.20 10.07 3.31
CA ALA A 159 1.51 9.58 3.70
C ALA A 159 1.55 9.19 5.19
N GLY A 160 1.45 7.88 5.45
CA GLY A 160 1.46 7.28 6.78
C GLY A 160 0.12 6.70 7.27
N VAL A 161 0.13 6.13 8.48
CA VAL A 161 -1.03 5.45 9.11
C VAL A 161 -2.14 6.42 9.57
N GLN A 162 -1.86 7.73 9.62
CA GLN A 162 -2.74 8.73 10.24
C GLN A 162 -3.19 9.80 9.24
N MET A 163 -4.46 10.20 9.36
CA MET A 163 -5.10 11.23 8.55
C MET A 163 -4.41 12.58 8.69
N LYS A 164 -4.07 13.17 7.54
CA LYS A 164 -3.46 14.49 7.42
C LYS A 164 -4.21 15.29 6.37
N PHE A 165 -4.73 16.44 6.76
CA PHE A 165 -5.43 17.35 5.86
C PHE A 165 -4.46 18.37 5.31
N SER A 166 -4.36 18.48 3.98
CA SER A 166 -3.76 19.65 3.36
C SER A 166 -4.81 20.76 3.34
N MET A 167 -4.52 21.90 3.96
CA MET A 167 -5.44 23.03 4.00
C MET A 167 -4.74 24.32 3.61
N LYS A 168 -5.47 25.20 2.94
CA LYS A 168 -5.03 26.56 2.65
C LYS A 168 -5.57 27.50 3.72
N GLU A 169 -4.67 28.28 4.32
CA GLU A 169 -5.06 29.34 5.24
C GLU A 169 -5.50 30.56 4.42
N LYS A 170 -6.73 31.02 4.66
CA LYS A 170 -7.26 32.26 4.11
C LYS A 170 -8.00 33.00 5.22
N ASP A 171 -7.56 34.21 5.52
CA ASP A 171 -8.17 35.10 6.52
C ASP A 171 -8.34 34.44 7.91
N GLY A 172 -7.33 33.68 8.36
CA GLY A 172 -7.35 32.96 9.64
C GLY A 172 -8.22 31.70 9.66
N ARG A 173 -8.78 31.28 8.52
CA ARG A 173 -9.57 30.05 8.36
C ARG A 173 -8.82 29.03 7.50
N TYR A 174 -8.87 27.78 7.90
CA TYR A 174 -8.28 26.66 7.17
C TYR A 174 -9.34 26.03 6.26
N ASN A 175 -9.15 26.15 4.94
CA ASN A 175 -10.06 25.59 3.93
C ASN A 175 -9.40 24.37 3.27
N LEU A 176 -10.19 23.34 2.97
CA LEU A 176 -9.75 22.24 2.12
C LEU A 176 -9.48 22.80 0.72
N SER A 177 -8.28 22.57 0.19
CA SER A 177 -8.01 22.87 -1.22
C SER A 177 -8.77 21.87 -2.09
N ASN A 178 -9.37 22.32 -3.18
CA ASN A 178 -9.93 21.39 -4.17
C ASN A 178 -8.77 20.70 -4.91
N SER A 179 -9.05 19.48 -5.38
CA SER A 179 -8.16 18.61 -6.15
C SER A 179 -7.23 19.35 -7.10
N GLY A 180 -5.93 19.32 -6.82
CA GLY A 180 -4.86 19.89 -7.66
C GLY A 180 -3.95 20.91 -6.96
N ASP A 181 -4.45 21.62 -5.94
CA ASP A 181 -3.66 22.60 -5.20
C ASP A 181 -3.17 22.04 -3.86
N LEU A 182 -1.85 21.97 -3.65
CA LEU A 182 -1.24 21.66 -2.36
C LEU A 182 -1.51 22.84 -1.40
N GLY A 183 -2.25 22.62 -0.31
CA GLY A 183 -2.53 23.64 0.71
C GLY A 183 -1.36 23.80 1.67
N ASP A 184 -1.10 25.03 2.14
CA ASP A 184 0.08 25.43 2.96
C ASP A 184 0.17 24.83 4.38
N TRP A 185 -0.83 24.05 4.82
CA TRP A 185 -0.91 23.50 6.17
C TRP A 185 -1.21 22.00 6.17
N ILE A 186 -0.55 21.26 7.06
CA ILE A 186 -0.93 19.89 7.41
C ILE A 186 -1.60 19.89 8.78
N ILE A 187 -2.89 19.53 8.81
CA ILE A 187 -3.64 19.35 10.07
C ILE A 187 -3.71 17.87 10.41
N LYS A 188 -3.18 17.50 11.57
CA LYS A 188 -3.38 16.17 12.17
C LYS A 188 -4.63 16.21 13.05
N THR A 189 -5.66 15.45 12.70
CA THR A 189 -6.84 15.31 13.55
C THR A 189 -6.57 14.29 14.66
N PRO A 190 -7.10 14.53 15.88
CA PRO A 190 -7.02 13.54 16.95
C PRO A 190 -7.76 12.29 16.50
N SER A 191 -7.15 11.12 16.65
CA SER A 191 -7.86 9.87 16.43
C SER A 191 -8.83 9.64 17.58
N THR A 192 -9.97 8.98 17.31
CA THR A 192 -10.93 8.62 18.36
C THR A 192 -10.32 7.74 19.46
N LYS A 193 -9.20 7.06 19.16
CA LYS A 193 -8.39 6.27 20.10
C LYS A 193 -7.34 7.08 20.87
N ASN A 194 -6.84 8.21 20.35
CA ASN A 194 -5.76 8.99 20.95
C ASN A 194 -6.08 10.49 20.92
N LYS A 195 -6.81 10.96 21.95
CA LYS A 195 -7.41 12.31 22.03
C LYS A 195 -6.40 13.47 22.15
N LEU A 196 -5.12 13.20 22.39
CA LEU A 196 -4.19 14.19 22.95
C LEU A 196 -3.25 14.90 21.94
N ASN A 197 -3.18 14.51 20.67
CA ASN A 197 -2.23 15.10 19.72
C ASN A 197 -2.93 15.92 18.63
N ARG A 198 -3.34 17.16 18.96
CA ARG A 198 -3.68 18.18 17.96
C ARG A 198 -2.40 18.91 17.56
N THR A 199 -2.00 18.84 16.29
CA THR A 199 -0.86 19.62 15.79
C THR A 199 -1.17 20.12 14.38
N ALA A 200 -1.07 21.43 14.18
CA ALA A 200 -1.07 22.06 12.87
C ALA A 200 0.36 22.48 12.55
N ILE A 201 0.88 22.06 11.41
CA ILE A 201 2.25 22.36 10.96
C ILE A 201 2.16 23.08 9.61
N LYS A 202 2.82 24.23 9.50
CA LYS A 202 2.91 25.02 8.26
C LYS A 202 3.94 24.38 7.33
N LEU A 203 3.60 24.11 6.07
CA LEU A 203 4.50 23.42 5.12
C LEU A 203 5.83 24.17 4.89
N ASN A 204 5.81 25.50 4.96
CA ASN A 204 7.04 26.30 4.85
C ASN A 204 8.03 26.07 6.01
N GLN A 205 7.61 25.43 7.11
CA GLN A 205 8.48 25.03 8.22
C GLN A 205 9.01 23.59 8.10
N LEU A 206 8.54 22.80 7.14
CA LEU A 206 9.12 21.48 6.82
C LEU A 206 10.39 21.60 5.94
N ASN A 207 10.62 22.76 5.31
CA ASN A 207 11.74 23.01 4.40
C ASN A 207 12.98 23.65 5.07
N ARG A 208 13.51 23.05 6.14
CA ARG A 208 14.88 23.37 6.59
C ARG A 208 15.83 22.21 6.83
N THR A 209 15.44 20.96 6.57
CA THR A 209 16.39 19.82 6.71
C THR A 209 16.37 18.78 5.59
N ALA A 210 15.50 18.89 4.56
CA ALA A 210 15.35 17.84 3.55
C ALA A 210 15.41 18.26 2.07
N ILE A 211 15.85 19.49 1.73
CA ILE A 211 15.96 19.92 0.32
C ILE A 211 17.40 20.32 -0.10
N ASN A 212 18.39 20.23 0.79
CA ASN A 212 19.79 20.59 0.45
C ASN A 212 20.60 19.48 -0.25
N LEU A 213 20.00 18.64 -1.10
CA LEU A 213 20.75 17.67 -1.93
C LEU A 213 20.33 17.58 -3.40
N SER A 214 19.45 18.46 -3.91
CA SER A 214 18.99 18.38 -5.32
C SER A 214 18.98 19.69 -6.10
N VAL A 215 19.71 20.74 -5.67
CA VAL A 215 19.87 21.99 -6.45
C VAL A 215 21.34 22.46 -6.55
N GLN A 216 22.30 21.53 -6.73
CA GLN A 216 23.68 21.90 -7.10
C GLN A 216 24.24 21.20 -8.34
N LYS A 217 23.41 20.61 -9.21
CA LYS A 217 23.90 19.98 -10.45
C LYS A 217 23.28 20.47 -11.76
N THR A 218 22.65 21.64 -11.77
CA THR A 218 22.11 22.22 -13.01
C THR A 218 22.50 23.66 -13.28
N ASN A 219 23.61 24.14 -12.71
CA ASN A 219 24.27 25.36 -13.18
C ASN A 219 25.78 25.29 -12.94
N LYS A 220 26.50 24.69 -13.88
CA LYS A 220 27.87 25.07 -14.23
C LYS A 220 28.14 24.58 -15.67
N GLU A 221 28.16 25.58 -16.55
CA GLU A 221 28.75 25.64 -17.90
C GLU A 221 28.26 24.67 -18.98
#